data_AF-A0A8G2HTR3-F1
#
_entry.id   AF-A0A8G2HTR3-F1
#
_cell.length_a   1.000
_cell.length_b   1.000
_cell.length_c   1.000
_cell.angle_alpha   90.00
_cell.angle_beta   90.00
_cell.angle_gamma   90.00
#
_symmetry.space_group_name_H-M   'P 1'
#
loop_
_entity.id
_entity.type
_entity.pdbx_description
1 polymer ?
#
loop_
_entity_poly.entity_id
_entity_poly.type
_entity_poly.pdbx_seq_one_letter_code
_entity_poly.pdbx_strand_id
1 'polypeptide(L)'
;MTDTMVIKRRDRRSVHAQAHLEKLPKVPESLVGRVLCAHPEIVTAVACLLLAVLFLLPREILTVATAIGVVSFAFGWARLIRLPAPTATAALVGGVGILVVLAARTFGDFSIVTEIVGLGIVAAFGVEMWRYPRHDLLLSVSGNVAGLLVVSTSGAWIVLEKDAMWFFLLVPAALTLLGGCAGMGISANWSVKARAGTTLAFSMLFGAIAGILIMVWYSVMRENLMIFTGEHLSALPAAIASGVVLGLVIGLMFASLTVMFSADMAPATISAVFSQALIPVLAAGIPVYVLARLLVGEGSVLP
;
A
#
# COMPACT_ATOMS: atom_id res chain seq x y z
N MET A 1 -6.29 -10.19 -70.44
CA MET A 1 -5.75 -10.72 -69.17
C MET A 1 -5.77 -9.60 -68.16
N THR A 2 -6.82 -9.55 -67.35
CA THR A 2 -7.08 -8.48 -66.38
C THR A 2 -7.14 -9.17 -65.03
N ASP A 3 -6.03 -9.15 -64.31
CA ASP A 3 -5.93 -9.71 -62.97
C ASP A 3 -6.74 -8.82 -62.02
N THR A 4 -7.96 -9.25 -61.71
CA THR A 4 -8.79 -8.59 -60.71
C THR A 4 -8.24 -8.94 -59.34
N MET A 5 -7.53 -7.96 -58.77
CA MET A 5 -7.02 -7.98 -57.41
C MET A 5 -8.19 -8.04 -56.41
N VAL A 6 -8.69 -9.24 -56.12
CA VAL A 6 -9.62 -9.51 -55.02
C VAL A 6 -8.82 -9.38 -53.71
N ILE A 7 -8.55 -8.14 -53.30
CA ILE A 7 -7.98 -7.85 -51.99
C ILE A 7 -8.98 -8.36 -50.95
N LYS A 8 -8.62 -9.50 -50.38
CA LYS A 8 -9.26 -10.25 -49.30
C LYS A 8 -9.88 -9.31 -48.24
N ARG A 9 -11.19 -9.06 -48.32
CA ARG A 9 -11.98 -8.57 -47.16
C ARG A 9 -11.81 -9.46 -45.92
N ARG A 10 -11.51 -10.75 -46.12
CA ARG A 10 -11.24 -11.72 -45.05
C ARG A 10 -9.92 -11.43 -44.30
N ASP A 11 -8.87 -10.98 -44.99
CA ASP A 11 -7.59 -10.64 -44.33
C ASP A 11 -7.74 -9.41 -43.46
N ARG A 12 -8.42 -8.35 -43.91
CA ARG A 12 -8.64 -7.15 -43.08
C ARG A 12 -9.45 -7.45 -41.81
N ARG A 13 -10.47 -8.33 -41.89
CA ARG A 13 -11.19 -8.78 -40.68
C ARG A 13 -10.30 -9.59 -39.75
N SER A 14 -9.43 -10.46 -40.27
CA SER A 14 -8.50 -11.21 -39.42
C SER A 14 -7.44 -10.33 -38.77
N VAL A 15 -6.94 -9.30 -39.48
CA VAL A 15 -5.99 -8.32 -38.94
C VAL A 15 -6.65 -7.41 -37.91
N HIS A 16 -7.89 -6.95 -38.14
CA HIS A 16 -8.64 -6.21 -37.13
C HIS A 16 -9.07 -7.08 -35.95
N ALA A 17 -9.40 -8.35 -36.18
CA ALA A 17 -9.70 -9.29 -35.10
C ALA A 17 -8.46 -9.58 -34.27
N GLN A 18 -7.29 -9.79 -34.88
CA GLN A 18 -6.02 -9.96 -34.17
C GLN A 18 -5.63 -8.71 -33.39
N ALA A 19 -5.75 -7.52 -34.00
CA ALA A 19 -5.52 -6.25 -33.30
C ALA A 19 -6.54 -6.00 -32.17
N HIS A 20 -7.73 -6.60 -32.25
CA HIS A 20 -8.72 -6.53 -31.18
C HIS A 20 -8.44 -7.56 -30.08
N LEU A 21 -8.05 -8.78 -30.43
CA LEU A 21 -7.64 -9.86 -29.53
C LEU A 21 -6.36 -9.52 -28.77
N GLU A 22 -5.41 -8.82 -29.40
CA GLU A 22 -4.18 -8.34 -28.77
C GLU A 22 -4.45 -7.23 -27.74
N LYS A 23 -5.56 -6.48 -27.93
CA LYS A 23 -6.05 -5.50 -26.96
C LYS A 23 -6.87 -6.10 -25.83
N LEU A 24 -7.28 -7.38 -25.92
CA LEU A 24 -7.97 -8.04 -24.81
C LEU A 24 -6.97 -8.31 -23.68
N PRO A 25 -7.38 -8.08 -22.42
CA PRO A 25 -6.53 -8.37 -21.28
C PRO A 25 -6.17 -9.86 -21.30
N LYS A 26 -4.87 -10.16 -21.43
CA LYS A 26 -4.36 -11.53 -21.41
C LYS A 26 -4.64 -12.11 -20.02
N VAL A 27 -5.61 -13.00 -19.94
CA VAL A 27 -5.98 -13.69 -18.70
C VAL A 27 -4.85 -14.66 -18.35
N PRO A 28 -4.35 -14.68 -17.10
CA PRO A 28 -3.33 -15.65 -16.70
C PRO A 28 -3.81 -17.08 -16.91
N GLU A 29 -2.94 -17.93 -17.46
CA GLU A 29 -3.27 -19.32 -17.81
C GLU A 29 -3.54 -20.19 -16.56
N SER A 30 -2.94 -19.83 -15.42
CA SER A 30 -3.14 -20.53 -14.15
C SER A 30 -4.45 -20.16 -13.46
N LEU A 31 -5.09 -21.14 -12.83
CA LEU A 31 -6.32 -20.94 -12.03
C LEU A 31 -6.06 -20.00 -10.84
N VAL A 32 -4.89 -20.15 -10.20
CA VAL A 32 -4.43 -19.26 -9.11
C VAL A 32 -4.28 -17.81 -9.58
N GLY A 33 -3.67 -17.60 -10.76
CA GLY A 33 -3.53 -16.25 -11.31
C GLY A 33 -4.86 -15.58 -11.57
N ARG A 34 -5.88 -16.33 -12.04
CA ARG A 34 -7.23 -15.81 -12.26
C ARG A 34 -7.91 -15.38 -10.96
N VAL A 35 -7.82 -16.21 -9.91
CA VAL A 35 -8.40 -15.89 -8.60
C VAL A 35 -7.71 -14.67 -8.00
N LEU A 36 -6.38 -14.60 -8.05
CA LEU A 36 -5.62 -13.46 -7.52
C LEU A 36 -5.90 -12.16 -8.29
N CYS A 37 -6.04 -12.23 -9.62
CA CYS A 37 -6.43 -11.08 -10.43
C CYS A 37 -7.87 -10.62 -10.17
N ALA A 38 -8.77 -11.56 -9.83
CA ALA A 38 -10.16 -11.25 -9.50
C ALA A 38 -10.31 -10.65 -8.09
N HIS A 39 -9.47 -11.10 -7.14
CA HIS A 39 -9.58 -10.77 -5.72
C HIS A 39 -8.23 -10.31 -5.13
N PRO A 40 -7.72 -9.12 -5.50
CA PRO A 40 -6.49 -8.57 -4.93
C PRO A 40 -6.58 -8.36 -3.41
N GLU A 41 -7.78 -8.17 -2.87
CA GLU A 41 -8.04 -8.03 -1.43
C GLU A 41 -7.57 -9.23 -0.59
N ILE A 42 -7.51 -10.44 -1.17
CA ILE A 42 -6.99 -11.62 -0.49
C ILE A 42 -5.49 -11.44 -0.22
N VAL A 43 -4.75 -10.92 -1.18
CA VAL A 43 -3.31 -10.66 -1.03
C VAL A 43 -3.07 -9.55 -0.02
N THR A 44 -3.89 -8.50 -0.04
CA THR A 44 -3.83 -7.44 0.99
C THR A 44 -4.11 -8.01 2.38
N ALA A 45 -5.15 -8.84 2.53
CA ALA A 45 -5.48 -9.46 3.82
C ALA A 45 -4.34 -10.35 4.35
N VAL A 46 -3.74 -11.17 3.47
CA VAL A 46 -2.57 -11.99 3.82
C VAL A 46 -1.38 -11.11 4.21
N ALA A 47 -1.12 -10.01 3.48
CA ALA A 47 -0.07 -9.07 3.82
C ALA A 47 -0.31 -8.39 5.18
N CYS A 48 -1.56 -8.04 5.51
CA CYS A 48 -1.93 -7.49 6.83
C CYS A 48 -1.74 -8.52 7.96
N LEU A 49 -2.09 -9.79 7.73
CA LEU A 49 -1.84 -10.87 8.69
C LEU A 49 -0.34 -11.09 8.90
N LEU A 50 0.44 -11.14 7.81
CA LEU A 50 1.89 -11.24 7.87
C LEU A 50 2.48 -10.05 8.63
N LEU A 51 1.99 -8.84 8.39
CA LEU A 51 2.42 -7.64 9.09
C LEU A 51 2.18 -7.74 10.61
N ALA A 52 1.01 -8.25 11.03
CA ALA A 52 0.73 -8.50 12.45
C ALA A 52 1.73 -9.47 13.09
N VAL A 53 2.14 -10.52 12.37
CA VAL A 53 3.15 -11.47 12.83
C VAL A 53 4.55 -10.85 12.83
N LEU A 54 4.88 -10.07 11.81
CA LEU A 54 6.18 -9.40 11.67
C LEU A 54 6.44 -8.42 12.81
N PHE A 55 5.39 -7.80 13.37
CA PHE A 55 5.51 -6.94 14.55
C PHE A 55 5.87 -7.68 15.85
N LEU A 56 5.76 -9.01 15.88
CA LEU A 56 6.20 -9.85 17.00
C LEU A 56 7.65 -10.34 16.81
N LEU A 57 8.23 -10.12 15.63
CA LEU A 57 9.53 -10.64 15.26
C LEU A 57 10.63 -9.56 15.43
N PRO A 58 11.91 -9.96 15.47
CA PRO A 58 13.02 -9.02 15.56
C PRO A 58 13.03 -8.01 14.41
N ARG A 59 13.57 -6.83 14.70
CA ARG A 59 13.73 -5.70 13.76
C ARG A 59 14.28 -6.09 12.41
N GLU A 60 15.24 -7.01 12.41
CA GLU A 60 15.90 -7.51 11.22
C GLU A 60 14.87 -8.16 10.27
N ILE A 61 13.94 -8.93 10.81
CA ILE A 61 12.93 -9.62 10.03
C ILE A 61 11.92 -8.62 9.45
N LEU A 62 11.51 -7.62 10.23
CA LEU A 62 10.64 -6.55 9.74
C LEU A 62 11.31 -5.80 8.57
N THR A 63 12.58 -5.41 8.72
CA THR A 63 13.30 -4.71 7.64
C THR A 63 13.43 -5.53 6.36
N VAL A 64 13.73 -6.82 6.47
CA VAL A 64 13.81 -7.72 5.31
C VAL A 64 12.43 -7.89 4.67
N ALA A 65 11.38 -8.08 5.47
CA ALA A 65 10.02 -8.21 4.95
C ALA A 65 9.53 -6.93 4.27
N THR A 66 9.80 -5.76 4.84
CA THR A 66 9.48 -4.47 4.22
C THR A 66 10.27 -4.27 2.92
N ALA A 67 11.56 -4.63 2.88
CA ALA A 67 12.37 -4.59 1.66
C ALA A 67 11.78 -5.51 0.56
N ILE A 68 11.36 -6.73 0.92
CA ILE A 68 10.70 -7.66 0.00
C ILE A 68 9.38 -7.08 -0.51
N GLY A 69 8.57 -6.47 0.37
CA GLY A 69 7.32 -5.80 0.00
C GLY A 69 7.56 -4.65 -0.98
N VAL A 70 8.58 -3.83 -0.73
CA VAL A 70 9.01 -2.72 -1.60
C VAL A 70 9.40 -3.22 -2.99
N VAL A 71 10.25 -4.26 -3.08
CA VAL A 71 10.68 -4.83 -4.36
C VAL A 71 9.50 -5.45 -5.11
N SER A 72 8.64 -6.18 -4.40
CA SER A 72 7.43 -6.79 -4.97
C SER A 72 6.48 -5.74 -5.52
N PHE A 73 6.28 -4.64 -4.79
CA PHE A 73 5.49 -3.50 -5.24
C PHE A 73 6.10 -2.85 -6.48
N ALA A 74 7.41 -2.54 -6.46
CA ALA A 74 8.10 -1.86 -7.55
C ALA A 74 8.06 -2.66 -8.86
N PHE A 75 8.21 -3.99 -8.79
CA PHE A 75 8.15 -4.86 -9.95
C PHE A 75 6.75 -4.91 -10.60
N GLY A 76 5.70 -4.82 -9.79
CA GLY A 76 4.31 -4.82 -10.24
C GLY A 76 3.77 -3.46 -10.68
N TRP A 77 4.31 -2.38 -10.12
CA TRP A 77 3.76 -1.03 -10.22
C TRP A 77 3.63 -0.55 -11.67
N ALA A 78 4.70 -0.66 -12.44
CA ALA A 78 4.69 -0.20 -13.82
C ALA A 78 3.71 -0.98 -14.70
N ARG A 79 3.48 -2.26 -14.39
CA ARG A 79 2.52 -3.11 -15.11
C ARG A 79 1.08 -2.82 -14.68
N LEU A 80 0.86 -2.43 -13.42
CA LEU A 80 -0.45 -2.02 -12.92
C LEU A 80 -0.94 -0.74 -13.60
N ILE A 81 -0.07 0.27 -13.69
CA ILE A 81 -0.39 1.57 -14.30
C ILE A 81 -0.19 1.59 -15.82
N ARG A 82 0.33 0.50 -16.41
CA ARG A 82 0.62 0.37 -17.84
C ARG A 82 1.60 1.43 -18.34
N LEU A 83 2.64 1.68 -17.54
CA LEU A 83 3.69 2.62 -17.86
C LEU A 83 4.55 2.12 -19.04
N PRO A 84 5.03 3.03 -19.89
CA PRO A 84 5.68 2.65 -21.13
C PRO A 84 7.15 2.19 -20.97
N ALA A 85 7.77 2.43 -19.80
CA ALA A 85 9.12 1.94 -19.47
C ALA A 85 9.14 1.14 -18.15
N PRO A 86 8.63 -0.10 -18.15
CA PRO A 86 8.39 -0.83 -16.91
C PRO A 86 9.64 -1.18 -16.12
N THR A 87 10.76 -1.43 -16.80
CA THR A 87 12.04 -1.73 -16.15
C THR A 87 12.66 -0.51 -15.48
N ALA A 88 12.62 0.64 -16.14
CA ALA A 88 13.15 1.90 -15.60
C ALA A 88 12.36 2.35 -14.36
N THR A 89 11.02 2.27 -14.43
CA THR A 89 10.15 2.54 -13.29
C THR A 89 10.42 1.56 -12.14
N ALA A 90 10.51 0.25 -12.41
CA ALA A 90 10.77 -0.73 -11.36
C ALA A 90 12.14 -0.52 -10.70
N ALA A 91 13.17 -0.20 -11.48
CA ALA A 91 14.50 0.11 -10.96
C ALA A 91 14.51 1.39 -10.12
N LEU A 92 13.84 2.45 -10.57
CA LEU A 92 13.73 3.71 -9.84
C LEU A 92 12.95 3.55 -8.52
N VAL A 93 11.72 3.03 -8.60
CA VAL A 93 10.85 2.86 -7.43
C VAL A 93 11.45 1.85 -6.46
N GLY A 94 12.01 0.75 -6.96
CA GLY A 94 12.67 -0.26 -6.14
C GLY A 94 13.96 0.27 -5.49
N GLY A 95 14.80 0.97 -6.25
CA GLY A 95 16.05 1.54 -5.75
C GLY A 95 15.81 2.60 -4.68
N VAL A 96 14.91 3.56 -4.94
CA VAL A 96 14.55 4.59 -3.94
C VAL A 96 13.86 3.97 -2.74
N GLY A 97 12.95 3.01 -2.93
CA GLY A 97 12.29 2.32 -1.83
C GLY A 97 13.26 1.57 -0.92
N ILE A 98 14.25 0.87 -1.50
CA ILE A 98 15.29 0.19 -0.72
C ILE A 98 16.17 1.21 0.01
N LEU A 99 16.50 2.33 -0.63
CA LEU A 99 17.23 3.42 0.02
C LEU A 99 16.45 3.99 1.21
N VAL A 100 15.14 4.17 1.08
CA VAL A 100 14.25 4.58 2.18
C VAL A 100 14.28 3.57 3.32
N VAL A 101 14.14 2.27 3.02
CA VAL A 101 14.17 1.19 4.01
C VAL A 101 15.50 1.18 4.77
N LEU A 102 16.61 1.28 4.05
CA LEU A 102 17.95 1.29 4.64
C LEU A 102 18.18 2.55 5.48
N ALA A 103 17.81 3.73 4.98
CA ALA A 103 17.96 4.99 5.70
C ALA A 103 17.09 5.05 6.96
N ALA A 104 15.83 4.62 6.86
CA ALA A 104 14.94 4.48 8.01
C ALA A 104 15.54 3.53 9.07
N ARG A 105 16.21 2.47 8.64
CA ARG A 105 16.88 1.52 9.55
C ARG A 105 18.13 2.12 10.19
N THR A 106 18.98 2.80 9.44
CA THR A 106 20.26 3.31 9.94
C THR A 106 20.11 4.54 10.82
N PHE A 107 19.25 5.49 10.41
CA PHE A 107 19.12 6.75 11.11
C PHE A 107 17.95 6.76 12.11
N GLY A 108 16.88 6.01 11.82
CA GLY A 108 15.70 5.96 12.68
C GLY A 108 14.97 7.31 12.78
N ASP A 109 15.14 8.17 11.78
CA ASP A 109 14.45 9.46 11.66
C ASP A 109 13.70 9.50 10.31
N PHE A 110 12.47 10.00 10.35
CA PHE A 110 11.63 10.16 9.16
C PHE A 110 12.05 11.38 8.32
N SER A 111 12.78 12.36 8.86
CA SER A 111 13.26 13.51 8.08
C SER A 111 14.11 13.09 6.89
N ILE A 112 14.96 12.06 7.05
CA ILE A 112 15.84 11.59 5.97
C ILE A 112 15.03 10.90 4.86
N VAL A 113 13.87 10.31 5.20
CA VAL A 113 12.97 9.73 4.21
C VAL A 113 12.44 10.81 3.26
N THR A 114 12.13 12.01 3.76
CA THR A 114 11.62 13.11 2.90
C THR A 114 12.70 13.65 1.96
N GLU A 115 13.95 13.73 2.41
CA GLU A 115 15.09 14.09 1.56
C GLU A 115 15.29 13.08 0.42
N ILE A 116 15.26 11.77 0.75
CA ILE A 116 15.37 10.69 -0.24
C ILE A 116 14.23 10.75 -1.26
N VAL A 117 13.01 11.06 -0.82
CA VAL A 117 11.87 11.24 -1.73
C VAL A 117 12.10 12.44 -2.65
N GLY A 118 12.60 13.56 -2.13
CA GLY A 118 12.95 14.73 -2.94
C GLY A 118 13.97 14.38 -4.03
N LEU A 119 15.04 13.68 -3.67
CA LEU A 119 16.03 13.18 -4.63
C LEU A 119 15.44 12.16 -5.61
N GLY A 120 14.55 11.28 -5.15
CA GLY A 120 13.85 10.31 -5.97
C GLY A 120 12.96 10.98 -7.03
N ILE A 121 12.28 12.07 -6.68
CA ILE A 121 11.48 12.86 -7.63
C ILE A 121 12.39 13.46 -8.71
N VAL A 122 13.54 14.03 -8.34
CA VAL A 122 14.53 14.54 -9.32
C VAL A 122 15.03 13.40 -10.22
N ALA A 123 15.33 12.23 -9.64
CA ALA A 123 15.72 11.04 -10.40
C ALA A 123 14.63 10.57 -11.36
N ALA A 124 13.35 10.68 -11.00
CA ALA A 124 12.22 10.36 -11.89
C ALA A 124 12.22 11.23 -13.15
N PHE A 125 12.47 12.54 -13.01
CA PHE A 125 12.65 13.42 -14.16
C PHE A 125 13.88 13.04 -14.99
N GLY A 126 15.00 12.73 -14.33
CA GLY A 126 16.23 12.30 -15.01
C GLY A 126 16.04 11.03 -15.86
N VAL A 127 15.37 10.02 -15.32
CA VAL A 127 15.04 8.77 -16.03
C VAL A 127 14.22 9.04 -17.28
N GLU A 128 13.22 9.92 -17.20
CA GLU A 128 12.39 10.28 -18.34
C GLU A 128 13.11 11.16 -19.38
N MET A 129 14.06 12.01 -18.95
CA MET A 129 14.91 12.79 -19.87
C MET A 129 15.81 11.89 -20.72
N TRP A 130 16.35 10.82 -20.14
CA TRP A 130 17.22 9.86 -20.81
C TRP A 130 16.48 8.85 -21.70
N ARG A 131 15.17 8.73 -21.54
CA ARG A 131 14.36 7.75 -22.26
C ARG A 131 14.15 8.16 -23.73
N TYR A 132 14.17 7.16 -24.61
CA TYR A 132 13.75 7.26 -26.01
C TYR A 132 12.89 6.05 -26.38
N PRO A 133 11.71 6.19 -27.03
CA PRO A 133 10.99 7.41 -27.45
C PRO A 133 10.22 8.11 -26.30
N ARG A 134 9.91 9.40 -26.48
CA ARG A 134 9.39 10.32 -25.44
C ARG A 134 7.88 10.61 -25.52
N HIS A 135 7.06 9.60 -25.80
CA HIS A 135 5.61 9.74 -25.66
C HIS A 135 5.19 9.56 -24.19
N ASP A 136 4.07 10.20 -23.82
CA ASP A 136 3.41 10.06 -22.51
C ASP A 136 4.30 10.40 -21.29
N LEU A 137 5.20 11.37 -21.42
CA LEU A 137 6.12 11.77 -20.35
C LEU A 137 5.39 12.17 -19.06
N LEU A 138 4.29 12.93 -19.16
CA LEU A 138 3.53 13.34 -17.96
C LEU A 138 2.91 12.16 -17.24
N LEU A 139 2.40 11.17 -17.98
CA LEU A 139 1.87 9.93 -17.40
C LEU A 139 3.00 9.13 -16.73
N SER A 140 4.16 9.06 -17.37
CA SER A 140 5.31 8.32 -16.85
C SER A 140 5.91 8.96 -15.60
N VAL A 141 6.10 10.28 -15.61
CA VAL A 141 6.58 11.04 -14.43
C VAL A 141 5.57 10.95 -13.29
N SER A 142 4.28 11.20 -13.54
CA SER A 142 3.26 11.13 -12.47
C SER A 142 3.12 9.72 -11.90
N GLY A 143 3.21 8.68 -12.73
CA GLY A 143 3.27 7.29 -12.29
C GLY A 143 4.51 6.96 -11.47
N ASN A 144 5.69 7.44 -11.87
CA ASN A 144 6.92 7.28 -11.09
C ASN A 144 6.82 8.00 -9.74
N VAL A 145 6.37 9.26 -9.71
CA VAL A 145 6.22 10.05 -8.48
C VAL A 145 5.20 9.41 -7.55
N ALA A 146 4.04 8.95 -8.05
CA ALA A 146 3.07 8.25 -7.22
C ALA A 146 3.65 6.95 -6.63
N GLY A 147 4.42 6.19 -7.42
CA GLY A 147 5.12 5.00 -6.95
C GLY A 147 6.15 5.32 -5.86
N LEU A 148 6.90 6.41 -6.02
CA LEU A 148 7.87 6.90 -5.03
C LEU A 148 7.19 7.32 -3.72
N LEU A 149 6.06 8.03 -3.79
CA LEU A 149 5.29 8.41 -2.61
C LEU A 149 4.77 7.18 -1.87
N VAL A 150 4.20 6.20 -2.58
CA VAL A 150 3.75 4.95 -1.97
C VAL A 150 4.92 4.19 -1.35
N VAL A 151 6.03 4.00 -2.05
CA VAL A 151 7.16 3.23 -1.52
C VAL A 151 7.84 3.93 -0.34
N SER A 152 7.82 5.26 -0.29
CA SER A 152 8.41 6.04 0.80
C SER A 152 7.69 5.84 2.14
N THR A 153 6.39 5.57 2.10
CA THR A 153 5.60 5.26 3.30
C THR A 153 6.11 4.01 4.04
N SER A 154 6.85 3.14 3.34
CA SER A 154 7.47 1.94 3.95
C SER A 154 8.48 2.28 5.05
N GLY A 155 9.16 3.43 4.93
CA GLY A 155 10.11 3.91 5.94
C GLY A 155 9.44 4.17 7.28
N ALA A 156 8.15 4.55 7.28
CA ALA A 156 7.37 4.72 8.49
C ALA A 156 7.39 3.43 9.31
N TRP A 157 7.02 2.28 8.72
CA TRP A 157 6.97 0.98 9.42
C TRP A 157 8.24 0.63 10.18
N ILE A 158 9.41 1.00 9.66
CA ILE A 158 10.73 0.72 10.25
C ILE A 158 11.08 1.71 11.36
N VAL A 159 10.64 2.97 11.24
CA VAL A 159 10.85 3.99 12.28
C VAL A 159 9.92 3.75 13.47
N LEU A 160 8.67 3.31 13.24
CA LEU A 160 7.71 2.98 14.31
C LEU A 160 8.29 2.00 15.32
N GLU A 161 9.06 1.02 14.86
CA GLU A 161 9.56 -0.04 15.74
C GLU A 161 10.57 0.46 16.80
N LYS A 162 11.15 1.66 16.62
CA LYS A 162 12.22 2.13 17.51
C LYS A 162 11.75 2.44 18.93
N ASP A 163 10.49 2.82 19.15
CA ASP A 163 10.03 3.13 20.51
C ASP A 163 9.23 1.98 21.14
N ALA A 164 9.19 1.92 22.47
CA ALA A 164 8.58 0.81 23.19
C ALA A 164 7.04 0.78 23.13
N MET A 165 6.41 1.92 22.81
CA MET A 165 4.95 2.07 22.87
C MET A 165 4.21 1.69 21.58
N TRP A 166 4.93 1.42 20.48
CA TRP A 166 4.29 1.25 19.17
C TRP A 166 3.63 -0.11 18.98
N PHE A 167 4.02 -1.13 19.75
CA PHE A 167 3.35 -2.43 19.74
C PHE A 167 1.83 -2.30 19.99
N PHE A 168 1.43 -1.34 20.84
CA PHE A 168 0.02 -1.03 21.14
C PHE A 168 -0.75 -0.41 19.98
N LEU A 169 -0.09 0.08 18.93
CA LEU A 169 -0.74 0.72 17.77
C LEU A 169 -0.57 -0.13 16.50
N LEU A 170 0.51 -0.88 16.38
CA LEU A 170 0.83 -1.72 15.22
C LEU A 170 -0.13 -2.91 15.07
N VAL A 171 -0.43 -3.63 16.15
CA VAL A 171 -1.38 -4.76 16.11
C VAL A 171 -2.82 -4.28 15.80
N PRO A 172 -3.32 -3.21 16.44
CA PRO A 172 -4.57 -2.55 16.04
C PRO A 172 -4.59 -2.03 14.61
N ALA A 173 -3.48 -1.50 14.11
CA ALA A 173 -3.35 -1.05 12.73
C ALA A 173 -3.49 -2.24 11.76
N ALA A 174 -2.89 -3.39 12.07
CA ALA A 174 -3.10 -4.59 11.27
C ALA A 174 -4.56 -5.08 11.31
N LEU A 175 -5.21 -5.04 12.48
CA LEU A 175 -6.61 -5.44 12.62
C LEU A 175 -7.56 -4.49 11.86
N THR A 176 -7.34 -3.18 11.93
CA THR A 176 -8.10 -2.18 11.16
C THR A 176 -7.91 -2.33 9.66
N LEU A 177 -6.68 -2.58 9.21
CA LEU A 177 -6.38 -2.89 7.81
C LEU A 177 -7.14 -4.15 7.33
N LEU A 178 -7.24 -5.18 8.18
CA LEU A 178 -8.06 -6.38 7.88
C LEU A 178 -9.54 -6.05 7.74
N GLY A 179 -10.06 -5.14 8.57
CA GLY A 179 -11.41 -4.60 8.41
C GLY A 179 -11.62 -3.95 7.04
N GLY A 180 -10.68 -3.10 6.61
CA GLY A 180 -10.70 -2.51 5.27
C GLY A 180 -10.71 -3.56 4.15
N CYS A 181 -9.92 -4.63 4.29
CA CYS A 181 -9.89 -5.75 3.35
C CYS A 181 -11.22 -6.51 3.30
N ALA A 182 -11.83 -6.79 4.45
CA ALA A 182 -13.13 -7.44 4.54
C ALA A 182 -14.21 -6.59 3.85
N GLY A 183 -14.20 -5.28 4.09
CA GLY A 183 -15.09 -4.33 3.41
C GLY A 183 -14.91 -4.36 1.90
N MET A 184 -13.66 -4.41 1.40
CA MET A 184 -13.38 -4.50 -0.04
C MET A 184 -13.88 -5.80 -0.66
N GLY A 185 -13.72 -6.94 0.03
CA GLY A 185 -14.15 -8.24 -0.47
C GLY A 185 -15.67 -8.38 -0.55
N ILE A 186 -16.38 -7.89 0.48
CA ILE A 186 -17.85 -7.96 0.52
C ILE A 186 -18.49 -7.10 -0.58
N SER A 187 -17.88 -5.95 -0.88
CA SER A 187 -18.42 -4.96 -1.81
C SER A 187 -17.75 -4.99 -3.18
N ALA A 188 -17.09 -6.10 -3.54
CA ALA A 188 -16.36 -6.25 -4.80
C ALA A 188 -17.24 -5.98 -6.05
N ASN A 189 -18.51 -6.39 -6.01
CA ASN A 189 -19.46 -6.23 -7.13
C ASN A 189 -20.35 -4.98 -7.02
N TRP A 190 -20.10 -4.10 -6.05
CA TRP A 190 -20.96 -2.95 -5.77
C TRP A 190 -20.47 -1.69 -6.48
N SER A 191 -21.32 -0.66 -6.51
CA SER A 191 -20.91 0.67 -7.00
C SER A 191 -19.73 1.22 -6.18
N VAL A 192 -18.88 2.04 -6.80
CA VAL A 192 -17.70 2.64 -6.17
C VAL A 192 -18.04 3.34 -4.84
N LYS A 193 -19.17 4.05 -4.80
CA LYS A 193 -19.64 4.76 -3.59
C LYS A 193 -19.95 3.78 -2.46
N ALA A 194 -20.63 2.68 -2.76
CA ALA A 194 -20.97 1.67 -1.76
C ALA A 194 -19.74 0.87 -1.32
N ARG A 195 -18.76 0.64 -2.21
CA ARG A 195 -17.47 0.04 -1.89
C ARG A 195 -16.63 0.92 -0.96
N ALA A 196 -16.57 2.22 -1.23
CA ALA A 196 -15.92 3.18 -0.34
C ALA A 196 -16.60 3.26 1.03
N GLY A 197 -17.95 3.27 1.07
CA GLY A 197 -18.69 3.30 2.32
C GLY A 197 -18.51 2.05 3.19
N THR A 198 -18.51 0.87 2.58
CA THR A 198 -18.30 -0.41 3.29
C THR A 198 -16.87 -0.55 3.81
N THR A 199 -15.86 -0.21 3.01
CA THR A 199 -14.47 -0.23 3.48
C THR A 199 -14.22 0.72 4.67
N LEU A 200 -14.80 1.92 4.63
CA LEU A 200 -14.79 2.85 5.76
C LEU A 200 -15.47 2.24 7.00
N ALA A 201 -16.69 1.72 6.84
CA ALA A 201 -17.47 1.16 7.94
C ALA A 201 -16.78 -0.04 8.59
N PHE A 202 -16.26 -0.99 7.80
CA PHE A 202 -15.55 -2.15 8.33
C PHE A 202 -14.22 -1.77 8.99
N SER A 203 -13.48 -0.79 8.44
CA SER A 203 -12.25 -0.28 9.08
C SER A 203 -12.55 0.36 10.44
N MET A 204 -13.64 1.13 10.55
CA MET A 204 -14.10 1.70 11.81
C MET A 204 -14.53 0.62 12.82
N LEU A 205 -15.30 -0.38 12.39
CA LEU A 205 -15.73 -1.48 13.25
C LEU A 205 -14.53 -2.25 13.80
N PHE A 206 -13.58 -2.62 12.94
CA PHE A 206 -12.37 -3.31 13.38
C PHE A 206 -11.45 -2.41 14.20
N GLY A 207 -11.46 -1.09 13.98
CA GLY A 207 -10.76 -0.12 14.82
C GLY A 207 -11.35 0.01 16.21
N ALA A 208 -12.67 0.03 16.32
CA ALA A 208 -13.35 -0.01 17.61
C ALA A 208 -13.06 -1.32 18.37
N ILE A 209 -13.11 -2.46 17.67
CA ILE A 209 -12.73 -3.77 18.24
C ILE A 209 -11.27 -3.75 18.69
N ALA A 210 -10.37 -3.20 17.88
CA ALA A 210 -8.97 -3.07 18.23
C ALA A 210 -8.77 -2.20 19.49
N GLY A 211 -9.46 -1.06 19.58
CA GLY A 211 -9.44 -0.19 20.77
C GLY A 211 -9.92 -0.90 22.04
N ILE A 212 -10.98 -1.71 21.94
CA ILE A 212 -11.47 -2.54 23.05
C ILE A 212 -10.43 -3.61 23.44
N LEU A 213 -9.80 -4.26 22.45
CA LEU A 213 -8.76 -5.27 22.71
C LEU A 213 -7.53 -4.67 23.38
N ILE A 214 -7.07 -3.48 22.96
CA ILE A 214 -5.99 -2.74 23.63
C ILE A 214 -6.37 -2.48 25.09
N MET A 215 -7.61 -2.06 25.35
CA MET A 215 -8.10 -1.79 26.70
C MET A 215 -8.07 -3.05 27.58
N VAL A 216 -8.56 -4.18 27.07
CA VAL A 216 -8.53 -5.48 27.77
C VAL A 216 -7.09 -5.94 28.00
N TRP A 217 -6.21 -5.74 27.02
CA TRP A 217 -4.80 -6.08 27.16
C TRP A 217 -4.09 -5.21 28.21
N TYR A 218 -4.40 -3.91 28.22
CA TYR A 218 -3.87 -2.94 29.19
C TYR A 218 -4.33 -3.23 30.62
N SER A 219 -5.58 -3.66 30.82
CA SER A 219 -6.09 -3.97 32.15
C SER A 219 -5.42 -5.19 32.79
N VAL A 220 -4.92 -6.13 31.97
CA VAL A 220 -4.20 -7.34 32.43
C VAL A 220 -2.73 -7.03 32.76
N MET A 221 -2.09 -6.10 32.05
CA MET A 221 -0.65 -5.74 32.24
C MET A 221 -0.44 -4.51 33.14
N ARG A 222 -1.48 -4.13 33.89
CA ARG A 222 -1.59 -2.89 34.67
C ARG A 222 -0.44 -2.67 35.67
N GLU A 223 0.18 -3.71 36.21
CA GLU A 223 1.27 -3.58 37.18
C GLU A 223 2.58 -3.00 36.58
N ASN A 224 2.81 -3.11 35.26
CA ASN A 224 4.01 -2.61 34.58
C ASN A 224 3.84 -1.23 33.91
N LEU A 225 2.60 -0.75 33.75
CA LEU A 225 2.28 0.42 32.91
C LEU A 225 1.93 1.71 33.68
N MET A 226 1.78 1.64 35.01
CA MET A 226 1.46 2.82 35.84
C MET A 226 2.55 3.90 35.86
N ILE A 227 3.75 3.62 35.35
CA ILE A 227 4.86 4.58 35.27
C ILE A 227 4.82 5.44 33.99
N PHE A 228 4.04 5.04 32.98
CA PHE A 228 4.27 5.52 31.60
C PHE A 228 3.16 6.39 30.99
N THR A 229 1.92 6.32 31.46
CA THR A 229 0.85 7.23 31.03
C THR A 229 0.64 8.26 32.14
N GLY A 230 1.34 9.40 32.05
CA GLY A 230 1.07 10.53 32.95
C GLY A 230 -0.43 10.77 33.07
N GLU A 231 -0.93 10.88 34.30
CA GLU A 231 -2.32 10.70 34.81
C GLU A 231 -3.49 11.46 34.14
N HIS A 232 -3.44 11.83 32.86
CA HIS A 232 -4.35 12.83 32.30
C HIS A 232 -5.52 12.33 31.45
N LEU A 233 -5.65 11.03 31.19
CA LEU A 233 -6.83 10.49 30.52
C LEU A 233 -7.31 9.24 31.25
N SER A 234 -8.58 9.23 31.66
CA SER A 234 -9.23 8.00 32.09
C SER A 234 -9.02 6.95 31.00
N ALA A 235 -8.40 5.82 31.36
CA ALA A 235 -7.83 4.86 30.40
C ALA A 235 -8.85 4.26 29.41
N LEU A 236 -10.14 4.42 29.69
CA LEU A 236 -11.25 3.79 28.97
C LEU A 236 -11.66 4.59 27.71
N PRO A 237 -12.03 5.88 27.79
CA PRO A 237 -12.35 6.68 26.60
C PRO A 237 -11.14 6.90 25.68
N ALA A 238 -9.92 7.02 26.20
CA ALA A 238 -8.74 7.28 25.37
C ALA A 238 -8.36 6.11 24.47
N ALA A 239 -8.39 4.88 24.98
CA ALA A 239 -8.09 3.67 24.19
C ALA A 239 -9.14 3.46 23.09
N ILE A 240 -10.42 3.60 23.41
CA ILE A 240 -11.52 3.46 22.44
C ILE A 240 -11.45 4.59 21.41
N ALA A 241 -11.23 5.83 21.84
CA ALA A 241 -11.07 6.97 20.93
C ALA A 241 -9.89 6.76 19.97
N SER A 242 -8.75 6.28 20.46
CA SER A 242 -7.59 5.99 19.61
C SER A 242 -7.88 4.92 18.55
N GLY A 243 -8.58 3.85 18.91
CA GLY A 243 -8.98 2.79 17.96
C GLY A 243 -10.01 3.26 16.93
N VAL A 244 -10.98 4.08 17.35
CA VAL A 244 -11.98 4.67 16.45
C VAL A 244 -11.33 5.67 15.49
N VAL A 245 -10.42 6.52 15.98
CA VAL A 245 -9.67 7.46 15.14
C VAL A 245 -8.79 6.70 14.14
N LEU A 246 -8.09 5.65 14.59
CA LEU A 246 -7.30 4.79 13.71
C LEU A 246 -8.17 4.14 12.62
N GLY A 247 -9.33 3.60 13.00
CA GLY A 247 -10.31 3.03 12.08
C GLY A 247 -10.89 4.03 11.08
N LEU A 248 -11.16 5.26 11.52
CA LEU A 248 -11.60 6.36 10.66
C LEU A 248 -10.52 6.74 9.65
N VAL A 249 -9.28 6.94 10.10
CA VAL A 249 -8.17 7.37 9.25
C VAL A 249 -7.83 6.29 8.22
N ILE A 250 -7.68 5.04 8.65
CA ILE A 250 -7.43 3.90 7.75
C ILE A 250 -8.63 3.67 6.82
N GLY A 251 -9.85 3.81 7.32
CA GLY A 251 -11.06 3.69 6.51
C GLY A 251 -11.15 4.76 5.42
N LEU A 252 -10.82 6.02 5.74
CA LEU A 252 -10.75 7.11 4.77
C LEU A 252 -9.65 6.86 3.72
N MET A 253 -8.51 6.32 4.15
CA MET A 253 -7.45 5.91 3.24
C MET A 253 -7.95 4.82 2.27
N PHE A 254 -8.56 3.73 2.76
CA PHE A 254 -9.13 2.69 1.90
C PHE A 254 -10.22 3.21 0.97
N ALA A 255 -11.11 4.07 1.47
CA ALA A 255 -12.14 4.70 0.66
C ALA A 255 -11.52 5.54 -0.47
N SER A 256 -10.50 6.33 -0.16
CA SER A 256 -9.77 7.15 -1.15
C SER A 256 -9.06 6.29 -2.18
N LEU A 257 -8.35 5.25 -1.76
CA LEU A 257 -7.68 4.29 -2.64
C LEU A 257 -8.70 3.55 -3.52
N THR A 258 -9.84 3.16 -2.97
CA THR A 258 -10.93 2.53 -3.72
C THR A 258 -11.43 3.47 -4.81
N VAL A 259 -11.72 4.73 -4.48
CA VAL A 259 -12.16 5.72 -5.48
C VAL A 259 -11.09 5.92 -6.54
N MET A 260 -9.83 6.07 -6.14
CA MET A 260 -8.70 6.35 -7.03
C MET A 260 -8.37 5.19 -7.97
N PHE A 261 -8.52 3.93 -7.53
CA PHE A 261 -8.14 2.74 -8.28
C PHE A 261 -9.32 1.94 -8.87
N SER A 262 -10.59 2.30 -8.61
CA SER A 262 -11.76 1.48 -9.01
C SER A 262 -12.17 1.55 -10.49
N ALA A 263 -11.73 2.54 -11.26
CA ALA A 263 -12.30 2.77 -12.59
C ALA A 263 -11.65 1.98 -13.73
N ASP A 264 -10.32 1.75 -13.72
CA ASP A 264 -9.62 1.19 -14.89
C ASP A 264 -8.43 0.25 -14.59
N MET A 265 -8.09 0.02 -13.31
CA MET A 265 -6.89 -0.73 -12.91
C MET A 265 -7.19 -2.17 -12.49
N ALA A 266 -7.87 -2.92 -13.36
CA ALA A 266 -7.94 -4.38 -13.19
C ALA A 266 -6.56 -5.00 -13.51
N PRO A 267 -5.95 -5.75 -12.57
CA PRO A 267 -4.61 -6.26 -12.74
C PRO A 267 -4.60 -7.38 -13.79
N ALA A 268 -3.95 -7.13 -14.93
CA ALA A 268 -3.82 -8.11 -16.01
C ALA A 268 -2.72 -9.16 -15.76
N THR A 269 -1.86 -8.95 -14.75
CA THR A 269 -0.73 -9.84 -14.45
C THR A 269 -0.59 -10.05 -12.95
N ILE A 270 -0.05 -11.21 -12.54
CA ILE A 270 0.20 -11.54 -11.13
C ILE A 270 1.08 -10.48 -10.45
N SER A 271 2.09 -9.95 -11.14
CA SER A 271 2.91 -8.86 -10.62
C SER A 271 2.09 -7.60 -10.32
N ALA A 272 1.13 -7.24 -11.18
CA ALA A 272 0.27 -6.09 -10.95
C ALA A 272 -0.67 -6.31 -9.74
N VAL A 273 -1.10 -7.55 -9.49
CA VAL A 273 -1.88 -7.91 -8.29
C VAL A 273 -1.10 -7.58 -7.03
N PHE A 274 0.16 -8.03 -6.93
CA PHE A 274 0.99 -7.75 -5.75
C PHE A 274 1.18 -6.26 -5.52
N SER A 275 1.43 -5.49 -6.57
CA SER A 275 1.54 -4.04 -6.43
C SER A 275 0.24 -3.42 -5.94
N GLN A 276 -0.89 -3.73 -6.56
CA GLN A 276 -2.21 -3.21 -6.16
C GLN A 276 -2.55 -3.58 -4.72
N ALA A 277 -2.30 -4.83 -4.35
CA ALA A 277 -2.60 -5.36 -3.03
C ALA A 277 -1.72 -4.78 -1.93
N LEU A 278 -0.48 -4.38 -2.25
CA LEU A 278 0.44 -3.79 -1.28
C LEU A 278 0.23 -2.28 -1.07
N ILE A 279 -0.49 -1.58 -1.97
CA ILE A 279 -0.73 -0.13 -1.82
C ILE A 279 -1.32 0.22 -0.45
N PRO A 280 -2.42 -0.40 0.02
CA PRO A 280 -3.00 -0.03 1.31
C PRO A 280 -2.08 -0.34 2.49
N VAL A 281 -1.31 -1.43 2.40
CA VAL A 281 -0.38 -1.87 3.45
C VAL A 281 0.80 -0.91 3.56
N LEU A 282 1.39 -0.51 2.44
CA LEU A 282 2.46 0.47 2.42
C LEU A 282 1.92 1.83 2.87
N ALA A 283 0.86 2.33 2.23
CA ALA A 283 0.30 3.65 2.46
C ALA A 283 -0.16 3.88 3.91
N ALA A 284 -0.60 2.84 4.63
CA ALA A 284 -0.98 2.95 6.03
C ALA A 284 0.19 3.29 6.97
N GLY A 285 1.45 3.15 6.54
CA GLY A 285 2.61 3.45 7.38
C GLY A 285 2.62 4.89 7.89
N ILE A 286 2.35 5.88 7.02
CA ILE A 286 2.35 7.30 7.41
C ILE A 286 1.20 7.64 8.36
N PRO A 287 -0.07 7.32 8.07
CA PRO A 287 -1.16 7.61 8.99
C PRO A 287 -0.96 6.97 10.37
N VAL A 288 -0.47 5.73 10.41
CA VAL A 288 -0.14 5.05 11.69
C VAL A 288 1.01 5.78 12.39
N TYR A 289 2.04 6.20 11.67
CA TYR A 289 3.14 7.00 12.22
C TYR A 289 2.68 8.31 12.83
N VAL A 290 1.88 9.08 12.11
CA VAL A 290 1.36 10.36 12.58
C VAL A 290 0.47 10.15 13.81
N LEU A 291 -0.44 9.17 13.78
CA LEU A 291 -1.31 8.90 14.91
C LEU A 291 -0.53 8.49 16.16
N ALA A 292 0.48 7.64 16.01
CA ALA A 292 1.25 7.22 17.15
C ALA A 292 2.18 8.33 17.69
N ARG A 293 2.70 9.22 16.83
CA ARG A 293 3.34 10.47 17.32
C ARG A 293 2.37 11.38 18.08
N LEU A 294 1.13 11.52 17.58
CA LEU A 294 0.11 12.36 18.23
C LEU A 294 -0.39 11.79 19.57
N LEU A 295 -0.51 10.46 19.67
CA LEU A 295 -1.05 9.77 20.85
C LEU A 295 0.00 9.55 21.93
N VAL A 296 1.23 9.23 21.54
CA VAL A 296 2.35 9.02 22.48
C VAL A 296 2.96 10.36 22.90
N GLY A 297 2.70 11.43 22.14
CA GLY A 297 3.38 12.71 22.28
C GLY A 297 4.81 12.64 21.75
N GLU A 298 5.41 13.80 21.49
CA GLU A 298 6.88 13.89 21.43
C GLU A 298 7.39 13.58 22.83
N GLY A 299 7.59 12.29 23.11
CA GLY A 299 8.28 11.83 24.32
C GLY A 299 9.52 12.67 24.46
N SER A 300 9.52 13.46 25.53
CA SER A 300 10.48 14.51 25.79
C SER A 300 11.89 14.02 25.53
N VAL A 301 12.62 14.78 24.71
CA VAL A 301 14.06 14.86 24.77
C VAL A 301 14.41 15.36 26.18
N LEU A 302 14.41 14.45 27.15
CA LEU A 302 15.08 14.69 28.42
C LEU A 302 16.49 14.08 28.27
N PRO A 303 17.52 14.87 28.62
CA PRO A 303 18.92 14.59 28.30
C PRO A 303 19.46 13.28 28.87
#